data_AF-B4VIM4-F1
#
_entry.id   AF-B4VIM4-F1
#
_cell.length_a   1.000
_cell.length_b   1.000
_cell.length_c   1.000
_cell.angle_alpha   90.00
_cell.angle_beta   90.00
_cell.angle_gamma   90.00
#
_symmetry.space_group_name_H-M   'P 1'
#
loop_
_entity.id
_entity.type
_entity.pdbx_description
1 polymer ?
#
loop_
_entity_poly.entity_id
_entity_poly.type
_entity_poly.pdbx_seq_one_letter_code
_entity_poly.pdbx_strand_id
1 'polypeptide(L)'
;MTRKPHDQFAKQYLEELLAPLGSVETSREIAPEIRQVDVWFVPTPSPATTAENLGLLGRMATTACLLEPFRNPPNPAEVLDCQSKLNSVRSEMRRKARRERTSFPDTDWPHLWILSPSCSPRLLDGFGATLHPSEDWGEGVYFMAKFLKTALIAINQLPVTEDTL
;
A
#
# COMPACT_ATOMS: atom_id res chain seq x y z
N MET A 1 10.06 -21.98 -16.63
CA MET A 1 8.73 -21.38 -16.35
C MET A 1 7.69 -22.32 -16.94
N THR A 2 6.78 -22.88 -16.15
CA THR A 2 5.68 -23.70 -16.66
C THR A 2 4.70 -22.78 -17.39
N ARG A 3 4.81 -22.72 -18.72
CA ARG A 3 3.94 -21.93 -19.60
C ARG A 3 2.56 -22.58 -19.58
N LYS A 4 1.60 -22.01 -18.84
CA LYS A 4 0.22 -22.52 -18.83
C LYS A 4 -0.36 -22.29 -20.23
N PRO A 5 -0.91 -23.30 -20.92
CA PRO A 5 -1.42 -23.15 -22.29
C PRO A 5 -2.43 -22.00 -22.45
N HIS A 6 -3.27 -21.78 -21.44
CA HIS A 6 -4.23 -20.67 -21.40
C HIS A 6 -3.57 -19.28 -21.43
N ASP A 7 -2.46 -19.08 -20.71
CA ASP A 7 -1.73 -17.79 -20.69
C ASP A 7 -1.14 -17.47 -22.07
N GLN A 8 -0.61 -18.49 -22.75
CA GLN A 8 -0.05 -18.30 -24.09
C GLN A 8 -1.12 -18.00 -25.14
N PHE A 9 -2.23 -18.73 -25.11
CA PHE A 9 -3.36 -18.49 -26.01
C PHE A 9 -3.91 -17.07 -25.84
N ALA A 10 -4.15 -16.62 -24.61
CA ALA A 10 -4.67 -15.27 -24.34
C ALA A 10 -3.75 -14.17 -24.87
N LYS A 11 -2.43 -14.30 -24.68
CA LYS A 11 -1.45 -13.33 -25.19
C LYS A 11 -1.48 -13.22 -26.71
N GLN A 12 -1.47 -14.34 -27.41
CA GLN A 12 -1.52 -14.37 -28.88
C GLN A 12 -2.84 -13.81 -29.41
N TYR A 13 -3.95 -14.19 -28.77
CA TYR A 13 -5.27 -13.70 -29.19
C TYR A 13 -5.39 -12.18 -29.02
N LEU A 14 -4.91 -11.63 -27.90
CA LEU A 14 -4.90 -10.18 -27.68
C LEU A 14 -3.94 -9.45 -28.62
N GLU A 15 -2.80 -10.04 -28.94
CA GLU A 15 -1.85 -9.49 -29.92
C GLU A 15 -2.49 -9.30 -31.28
N GLU A 16 -3.18 -10.32 -31.80
CA GLU A 16 -3.90 -10.25 -33.08
C GLU A 16 -5.05 -9.22 -33.04
N LEU A 17 -5.83 -9.18 -31.95
CA LEU A 17 -6.96 -8.25 -31.84
C LEU A 17 -6.52 -6.79 -31.73
N LEU A 18 -5.37 -6.52 -31.10
CA LEU A 18 -4.89 -5.17 -30.82
C LEU A 18 -3.93 -4.64 -31.88
N ALA A 19 -3.30 -5.50 -32.69
CA ALA A 19 -2.39 -5.10 -33.77
C ALA A 19 -2.97 -4.05 -34.74
N PRO A 20 -4.28 -4.07 -35.11
CA PRO A 20 -4.86 -3.01 -35.92
C PRO A 20 -4.93 -1.63 -35.24
N LEU A 21 -4.87 -1.60 -33.90
CA LEU A 21 -4.97 -0.37 -33.10
C LEU A 21 -3.60 0.20 -32.71
N GLY A 22 -2.51 -0.57 -32.84
CA GLY A 22 -1.16 -0.10 -32.49
C GLY A 22 -0.11 -1.20 -32.38
N SER A 23 1.03 -0.85 -31.77
CA SER A 23 2.11 -1.81 -31.50
C SER A 23 1.79 -2.63 -30.27
N VAL A 24 1.95 -3.96 -30.37
CA VAL A 24 1.75 -4.89 -29.27
C VAL A 24 3.06 -5.61 -28.98
N GLU A 25 3.47 -5.60 -27.72
CA GLU A 25 4.61 -6.36 -27.24
C GLU A 25 4.12 -7.32 -26.15
N THR A 26 4.15 -8.62 -26.42
CA THR A 26 3.77 -9.62 -25.43
C THR A 26 4.99 -10.02 -24.59
N SER A 27 4.76 -10.26 -23.29
CA SER A 27 5.81 -10.68 -22.35
C SER A 27 6.99 -9.71 -22.20
N ARG A 28 6.76 -8.40 -22.40
CA ARG A 28 7.74 -7.34 -22.15
C ARG A 28 8.31 -7.47 -20.73
N GLU A 29 9.64 -7.54 -20.63
CA GLU A 29 10.34 -7.54 -19.34
C GLU A 29 10.37 -6.13 -18.74
N ILE A 30 10.12 -6.02 -17.45
CA ILE A 30 10.19 -4.76 -16.69
C ILE A 30 11.28 -4.93 -15.64
N ALA A 31 12.29 -4.05 -15.69
CA ALA A 31 13.38 -4.07 -14.73
C ALA A 31 12.88 -3.71 -13.32
N PRO A 32 13.35 -4.39 -12.27
CA PRO A 32 13.10 -3.96 -10.90
C PRO A 32 13.89 -2.69 -10.61
N GLU A 33 13.21 -1.67 -10.10
CA GLU A 33 13.86 -0.44 -9.63
C GLU A 33 14.27 -0.60 -8.16
N ILE A 34 15.47 -0.12 -7.81
CA ILE A 34 15.89 -0.03 -6.40
C ILE A 34 15.18 1.17 -5.79
N ARG A 35 14.23 0.90 -4.89
CA ARG A 35 13.45 1.93 -4.17
C ARG A 35 13.69 1.81 -2.67
N GLN A 36 13.58 2.93 -1.96
CA GLN A 36 13.63 2.99 -0.50
C GLN A 36 12.23 3.31 0.05
N VAL A 37 11.89 2.64 1.14
CA VAL A 37 10.75 3.01 1.98
C VAL A 37 11.26 3.93 3.09
N ASP A 38 10.50 4.95 3.43
CA ASP A 38 10.96 5.94 4.41
C ASP A 38 11.02 5.31 5.81
N VAL A 39 9.98 4.58 6.19
CA VAL A 39 9.95 3.79 7.42
C VAL A 39 9.29 2.45 7.15
N TRP A 40 9.97 1.36 7.52
CA TRP A 40 9.43 0.01 7.60
C TRP A 40 9.33 -0.41 9.07
N PHE A 41 8.13 -0.66 9.54
CA PHE A 41 7.87 -1.07 10.92
C PHE A 41 7.31 -2.49 10.97
N VAL A 42 7.79 -3.28 11.93
CA VAL A 42 7.25 -4.61 12.26
C VAL A 42 7.06 -4.68 13.77
N PRO A 43 5.82 -4.86 14.27
CA PRO A 43 5.59 -4.96 15.70
C PRO A 43 6.24 -6.22 16.29
N THR A 44 6.74 -6.12 17.52
CA THR A 44 7.23 -7.27 18.28
C THR A 44 6.13 -7.80 19.20
N PRO A 45 6.14 -9.11 19.56
CA PRO A 45 5.12 -9.69 20.45
C PRO A 45 5.11 -9.11 21.87
N SER A 46 6.21 -8.51 22.31
CA SER A 46 6.38 -7.94 23.66
C SER A 46 7.07 -6.58 23.55
N PRO A 47 6.34 -5.52 23.14
CA PRO A 47 6.89 -4.18 23.07
C PRO A 47 7.19 -3.64 24.48
N ALA A 48 8.19 -2.77 24.60
CA ALA A 48 8.58 -2.15 25.88
C ALA A 48 7.54 -1.16 26.41
N THR A 49 6.65 -0.68 25.54
CA THR A 49 5.61 0.30 25.81
C THR A 49 4.32 -0.14 25.13
N THR A 50 3.17 0.15 25.72
CA THR A 50 1.86 -0.14 25.12
C THR A 50 1.61 0.77 23.92
N ALA A 51 1.00 0.21 22.86
CA ALA A 51 0.62 0.97 21.67
C ALA A 51 -0.30 2.16 21.98
N GLU A 52 -1.12 2.04 23.04
CA GLU A 52 -1.98 3.11 23.57
C GLU A 52 -1.23 4.41 23.86
N ASN A 53 0.03 4.34 24.31
CA ASN A 53 0.84 5.54 24.58
C ASN A 53 1.21 6.33 23.32
N LEU A 54 0.99 5.78 22.14
CA LEU A 54 1.24 6.42 20.85
C LEU A 54 -0.07 6.78 20.12
N GLY A 55 -1.23 6.66 20.78
CA GLY A 55 -2.52 7.03 20.22
C GLY A 55 -2.78 6.45 18.83
N LEU A 56 -3.12 7.31 17.87
CA LEU A 56 -3.38 6.95 16.48
C LEU A 56 -2.16 6.27 15.82
N LEU A 57 -0.94 6.73 16.10
CA LEU A 57 0.27 6.11 15.56
C LEU A 57 0.44 4.67 16.07
N GLY A 58 0.16 4.43 17.36
CA GLY A 58 0.13 3.10 17.92
C GLY A 58 -0.90 2.20 17.25
N ARG A 59 -2.08 2.74 16.98
CA ARG A 59 -3.15 2.02 16.26
C ARG A 59 -2.77 1.70 14.80
N MET A 60 -2.07 2.59 14.10
CA MET A 60 -1.53 2.32 12.76
C MET A 60 -0.46 1.22 12.73
N ALA A 61 0.25 1.05 13.85
CA ALA A 61 1.40 0.16 14.02
C ALA A 61 1.04 -1.21 14.64
N THR A 62 -0.24 -1.60 14.68
CA THR A 62 -0.66 -2.92 15.21
C THR A 62 -0.24 -4.10 14.33
N THR A 63 0.01 -3.84 13.04
CA THR A 63 0.57 -4.79 12.09
C THR A 63 1.83 -4.23 11.45
N ALA A 64 2.57 -5.04 10.70
CA ALA A 64 3.67 -4.51 9.90
C ALA A 64 3.16 -3.37 9.00
N CYS A 65 3.95 -2.31 8.82
CA CYS A 65 3.51 -1.17 8.04
C CYS A 65 4.66 -0.36 7.42
N LEU A 66 4.31 0.37 6.37
CA LEU A 66 5.14 1.40 5.75
C LEU A 66 4.57 2.75 6.18
N LEU A 67 5.42 3.66 6.64
CA LEU A 67 5.03 5.05 6.89
C LEU A 67 5.82 5.94 5.91
N GLU A 68 5.10 6.72 5.12
CA GLU A 68 5.64 7.59 4.08
C GLU A 68 5.20 9.05 4.38
N PRO A 69 6.01 9.81 5.14
CA PRO A 69 5.69 11.18 5.48
C PRO A 69 6.03 12.16 4.35
N PHE A 70 5.07 13.02 4.03
CA PHE A 70 5.21 14.05 3.01
C PHE A 70 5.31 15.44 3.64
N ARG A 71 6.20 16.27 3.10
CA ARG A 71 6.29 17.70 3.47
C ARG A 71 5.16 18.54 2.85
N ASN A 72 4.71 18.18 1.66
CA ASN A 72 3.65 18.85 0.91
C ASN A 72 2.57 17.82 0.54
N PRO A 73 1.32 18.23 0.26
CA PRO A 73 0.30 17.28 -0.20
C PRO A 73 0.78 16.48 -1.42
N PRO A 74 0.74 15.14 -1.38
CA PRO A 74 1.23 14.32 -2.48
C PRO A 74 0.32 14.42 -3.69
N ASN A 75 0.91 14.32 -4.87
CA ASN A 75 0.19 14.16 -6.12
C ASN A 75 -0.14 12.67 -6.40
N PRO A 76 -1.00 12.35 -7.39
CA PRO A 76 -1.37 10.96 -7.67
C PRO A 76 -0.21 10.03 -8.01
N ALA A 77 0.83 10.51 -8.70
CA ALA A 77 1.99 9.70 -9.04
C ALA A 77 2.78 9.31 -7.78
N GLU A 78 2.97 10.24 -6.85
CA GLU A 78 3.65 9.98 -5.57
C GLU A 78 2.91 8.93 -4.73
N VAL A 79 1.57 9.00 -4.68
CA VAL A 79 0.75 7.98 -4.00
C VAL A 79 0.92 6.60 -4.65
N LEU A 80 0.90 6.53 -5.98
CA LEU A 80 1.13 5.28 -6.73
C LEU A 80 2.55 4.75 -6.53
N ASP A 81 3.54 5.63 -6.40
CA ASP A 81 4.91 5.25 -6.08
C ASP A 81 5.03 4.62 -4.69
N CYS A 82 4.35 5.19 -3.68
CA CYS A 82 4.27 4.56 -2.36
C CYS A 82 3.59 3.18 -2.44
N GLN A 83 2.51 3.01 -3.21
CA GLN A 83 1.88 1.70 -3.43
C GLN A 83 2.81 0.70 -4.13
N SER A 84 3.62 1.17 -5.09
CA SER A 84 4.65 0.35 -5.74
C SER A 84 5.70 -0.12 -4.74
N LYS A 85 6.10 0.73 -3.78
CA LYS A 85 6.99 0.34 -2.66
C LYS A 85 6.33 -0.76 -1.81
N LEU A 86 5.06 -0.60 -1.41
CA LEU A 86 4.31 -1.63 -0.68
C LEU A 86 4.29 -2.97 -1.43
N ASN A 87 4.04 -2.95 -2.74
CA ASN A 87 4.01 -4.17 -3.56
C ASN A 87 5.39 -4.83 -3.69
N SER A 88 6.46 -4.04 -3.70
CA SER A 88 7.84 -4.54 -3.66
C SER A 88 8.13 -5.27 -2.36
N VAL A 89 7.78 -4.68 -1.21
CA VAL A 89 7.92 -5.31 0.12
C VAL A 89 7.12 -6.60 0.20
N ARG A 90 5.85 -6.59 -0.25
CA ARG A 90 5.01 -7.81 -0.30
C ARG A 90 5.63 -8.91 -1.15
N SER A 91 6.20 -8.55 -2.30
CA SER A 91 6.88 -9.51 -3.17
C SER A 91 8.10 -10.12 -2.50
N GLU A 92 8.87 -9.34 -1.75
CA GLU A 92 9.97 -9.84 -0.94
C GLU A 92 9.49 -10.81 0.14
N MET A 93 8.47 -10.43 0.91
CA MET A 93 7.87 -11.27 1.95
C MET A 93 7.39 -12.62 1.38
N ARG A 94 6.70 -12.62 0.23
CA ARG A 94 6.27 -13.85 -0.47
C ARG A 94 7.45 -14.73 -0.85
N ARG A 95 8.53 -14.14 -1.38
CA ARG A 95 9.75 -14.88 -1.73
C ARG A 95 10.39 -15.49 -0.49
N LYS A 96 10.46 -14.75 0.62
CA LYS A 96 10.99 -15.23 1.90
C LYS A 96 10.16 -16.41 2.43
N ALA A 97 8.85 -16.24 2.55
CA ALA A 97 7.94 -17.29 3.01
C ALA A 97 8.05 -18.57 2.15
N ARG A 98 8.13 -18.43 0.82
CA ARG A 98 8.34 -19.57 -0.08
C ARG A 98 9.66 -20.29 0.16
N ARG A 99 10.77 -19.56 0.42
CA ARG A 99 12.08 -20.16 0.72
C ARG A 99 12.06 -20.89 2.06
N GLU A 100 11.40 -20.31 3.05
CA GLU A 100 11.29 -20.84 4.42
C GLU A 100 10.18 -21.90 4.57
N ARG A 101 9.38 -22.14 3.52
CA ARG A 101 8.21 -23.03 3.52
C ARG A 101 7.20 -22.67 4.61
N THR A 102 7.10 -21.39 4.94
CA THR A 102 6.14 -20.85 5.89
C THR A 102 4.93 -20.30 5.14
N SER A 103 3.77 -20.33 5.79
CA SER A 103 2.58 -19.62 5.32
C SER A 103 2.57 -18.23 5.95
N PHE A 104 2.20 -17.22 5.18
CA PHE A 104 2.00 -15.87 5.68
C PHE A 104 0.50 -15.55 5.60
N PRO A 105 -0.21 -15.48 6.74
CA PRO A 105 -1.62 -15.13 6.78
C PRO A 105 -1.90 -13.80 6.08
N ASP A 106 -3.07 -13.67 5.45
CA ASP A 106 -3.47 -12.40 4.81
C ASP A 106 -3.67 -11.24 5.82
N THR A 107 -3.84 -11.58 7.11
CA THR A 107 -3.87 -10.62 8.22
C THR A 107 -2.54 -9.92 8.43
N ASP A 108 -1.44 -10.55 8.03
CA ASP A 108 -0.10 -10.11 8.36
C ASP A 108 0.48 -9.21 7.26
N TRP A 109 -0.23 -9.07 6.12
CA TRP A 109 0.20 -8.18 5.05
C TRP A 109 0.35 -6.75 5.55
N PRO A 110 1.46 -6.08 5.19
CA PRO A 110 1.70 -4.76 5.70
C PRO A 110 0.71 -3.74 5.16
N HIS A 111 0.45 -2.73 5.99
CA HIS A 111 -0.33 -1.57 5.64
C HIS A 111 0.58 -0.41 5.23
N LEU A 112 0.18 0.38 4.24
CA LEU A 112 0.85 1.61 3.84
C LEU A 112 0.09 2.81 4.41
N TRP A 113 0.77 3.62 5.20
CA TRP A 113 0.26 4.85 5.77
C TRP A 113 1.02 6.03 5.15
N ILE A 114 0.31 6.83 4.35
CA ILE A 114 0.87 8.04 3.73
C ILE A 114 0.49 9.22 4.61
N LEU A 115 1.47 9.81 5.29
CA LEU A 115 1.25 10.93 6.21
C LEU A 115 1.40 12.23 5.43
N SER A 116 0.32 12.97 5.27
CA SER A 116 0.29 14.17 4.44
C SER A 116 -0.17 15.39 5.26
N PRO A 117 0.40 16.59 5.04
CA PRO A 117 -0.10 17.79 5.70
C PRO A 117 -1.57 18.06 5.38
N SER A 118 -2.05 17.67 4.19
CA SER A 118 -3.47 17.69 3.85
C SER A 118 -3.79 16.78 2.66
N CYS A 119 -5.03 16.30 2.60
CA CYS A 119 -5.53 15.57 1.43
C CYS A 119 -6.68 16.34 0.79
N SER A 120 -6.53 16.68 -0.49
CA SER A 120 -7.60 17.36 -1.23
C SER A 120 -8.75 16.40 -1.55
N PRO A 121 -10.01 16.90 -1.65
CA PRO A 121 -11.15 16.06 -2.06
C PRO A 121 -10.90 15.36 -3.40
N ARG A 122 -10.33 16.08 -4.38
CA ARG A 122 -9.95 15.51 -5.68
C ARG A 122 -9.00 14.31 -5.56
N LEU A 123 -8.04 14.37 -4.64
CA LEU A 123 -7.09 13.28 -4.41
C LEU A 123 -7.81 12.09 -3.76
N LEU A 124 -8.61 12.35 -2.73
CA LEU A 124 -9.39 11.32 -2.03
C LEU A 124 -10.35 10.60 -2.98
N ASP A 125 -11.16 11.36 -3.72
CA ASP A 125 -12.10 10.84 -4.71
C ASP A 125 -11.39 10.05 -5.82
N GLY A 126 -10.26 10.57 -6.30
CA GLY A 126 -9.47 9.93 -7.36
C GLY A 126 -8.92 8.55 -6.97
N PHE A 127 -8.66 8.32 -5.68
CA PHE A 127 -8.25 7.01 -5.15
C PHE A 127 -9.39 6.21 -4.51
N GLY A 128 -10.61 6.76 -4.48
CA GLY A 128 -11.72 6.19 -3.71
C GLY A 128 -11.39 6.04 -2.22
N ALA A 129 -10.55 6.92 -1.68
CA ALA A 129 -10.15 6.91 -0.28
C ALA A 129 -11.25 7.52 0.58
N THR A 130 -11.80 6.74 1.50
CA THR A 130 -12.97 7.10 2.31
C THR A 130 -12.74 6.80 3.78
N LEU A 131 -13.51 7.41 4.67
CA LEU A 131 -13.48 7.06 6.09
C LEU A 131 -13.84 5.57 6.26
N HIS A 132 -13.23 4.93 7.26
CA HIS A 132 -13.48 3.50 7.47
C HIS A 132 -14.95 3.25 7.81
N PRO A 133 -15.67 2.36 7.10
CA PRO A 133 -17.11 2.24 7.22
C PRO A 133 -17.59 1.62 8.53
N SER A 134 -16.74 0.83 9.20
CA SER A 134 -17.12 0.05 10.39
C SER A 134 -16.27 0.33 11.62
N GLU A 135 -15.18 1.09 11.49
CA GLU A 135 -14.27 1.38 12.59
C GLU A 135 -14.13 2.89 12.70
N ASP A 136 -14.23 3.39 13.91
CA ASP A 136 -14.08 4.82 14.16
C ASP A 136 -12.59 5.18 14.21
N TRP A 137 -12.01 5.53 13.06
CA TRP A 137 -10.63 6.06 12.96
C TRP A 137 -10.56 7.58 13.10
N GLY A 138 -11.72 8.25 13.18
CA GLY A 138 -11.81 9.71 13.19
C GLY A 138 -11.63 10.37 11.82
N GLU A 139 -11.86 11.68 11.79
CA GLU A 139 -11.55 12.52 10.62
C GLU A 139 -10.03 12.54 10.34
N GLY A 140 -9.68 12.75 9.07
CA GLY A 140 -8.28 12.77 8.63
C GLY A 140 -7.67 11.40 8.33
N VAL A 141 -8.36 10.28 8.57
CA VAL A 141 -7.89 8.93 8.25
C VAL A 141 -8.74 8.30 7.13
N TYR A 142 -8.21 8.28 5.90
CA TYR A 142 -8.94 7.82 4.72
C TYR A 142 -8.34 6.55 4.14
N PHE A 143 -9.15 5.49 4.03
CA PHE A 143 -8.75 4.19 3.52
C PHE A 143 -9.14 4.01 2.06
N MET A 144 -8.21 3.50 1.26
CA MET A 144 -8.51 2.96 -0.06
C MET A 144 -9.17 1.57 0.07
N ALA A 145 -9.54 0.96 -1.07
CA ALA A 145 -10.12 -0.38 -1.09
C ALA A 145 -9.29 -1.40 -0.28
N LYS A 146 -9.96 -2.26 0.49
CA LYS A 146 -9.39 -3.16 1.51
C LYS A 146 -8.10 -3.90 1.10
N PHE A 147 -8.03 -4.42 -0.14
CA PHE A 147 -6.88 -5.21 -0.61
C PHE A 147 -5.67 -4.36 -0.99
N LEU A 148 -5.85 -3.05 -1.19
CA LEU A 148 -4.75 -2.12 -1.39
C LEU A 148 -3.96 -1.90 -0.10
N LYS A 149 -4.59 -2.10 1.08
CA LYS A 149 -4.01 -1.85 2.42
C LYS A 149 -3.24 -0.52 2.45
N THR A 150 -3.88 0.52 1.99
CA THR A 150 -3.30 1.86 1.90
C THR A 150 -4.27 2.85 2.49
N ALA A 151 -3.75 3.75 3.31
CA ALA A 151 -4.50 4.86 3.88
C ALA A 151 -3.74 6.17 3.70
N LEU A 152 -4.50 7.24 3.47
CA LEU A 152 -4.05 8.62 3.41
C LEU A 152 -4.41 9.30 4.74
N ILE A 153 -3.40 9.83 5.43
CA ILE A 153 -3.58 10.57 6.68
C ILE A 153 -3.45 12.06 6.38
N ALA A 154 -4.55 12.80 6.52
CA ALA A 154 -4.57 14.25 6.39
C ALA A 154 -4.37 14.89 7.76
N ILE A 155 -3.11 15.23 8.08
CA ILE A 155 -2.70 15.71 9.41
C ILE A 155 -3.49 16.95 9.83
N ASN A 156 -3.79 17.87 8.91
CA ASN A 156 -4.57 19.08 9.21
C ASN A 156 -6.04 18.83 9.56
N GLN A 157 -6.54 17.61 9.40
CA GLN A 157 -7.91 17.20 9.71
C GLN A 157 -7.99 16.29 10.93
N LEU A 158 -6.84 15.86 11.47
CA LEU A 158 -6.83 15.09 12.71
C LEU A 158 -7.36 15.97 13.86
N PRO A 159 -8.16 15.40 14.78
CA PRO A 159 -8.58 16.12 15.97
C PRO A 159 -7.35 16.51 16.80
N VAL A 160 -7.42 17.60 17.58
CA VAL A 160 -6.33 18.01 18.47
C VAL A 160 -6.54 17.34 19.84
N THR A 161 -5.95 16.16 20.03
CA THR A 161 -6.07 15.33 21.23
C THR A 161 -4.72 14.70 21.58
N GLU A 162 -4.55 14.18 22.79
CA GLU A 162 -3.33 13.44 23.15
C GLU A 162 -3.06 12.24 22.22
N ASP A 163 -4.11 11.65 21.63
CA ASP A 163 -3.98 10.53 20.70
C ASP A 163 -3.39 10.91 19.33
N THR A 164 -3.33 12.21 19.00
CA THR A 164 -3.04 12.74 17.67
C THR A 164 -2.01 13.87 17.66
N LEU A 165 -1.47 14.24 18.82
CA LEU A 165 -0.40 15.23 19.03
C LEU A 165 0.96 14.55 19.21
#